data_AF-A0A7V2UBN4-F1
#
_entry.id   AF-A0A7V2UBN4-F1
#
_cell.length_a   1.000
_cell.length_b   1.000
_cell.length_c   1.000
_cell.angle_alpha   90.00
_cell.angle_beta   90.00
_cell.angle_gamma   90.00
#
_symmetry.space_group_name_H-M   'P 1'
#
loop_
_entity.id
_entity.type
_entity.pdbx_description
1 polymer ?
#
loop_
_entity_poly.entity_id
_entity_poly.type
_entity_poly.pdbx_seq_one_letter_code
_entity_poly.pdbx_strand_id
1 'polypeptide(L)'
;MADGTTREGRVLEANDKEVVLEVGQGGVTVAVRLPRSQVVKVEEKASTGTAAMGEYVSRLSKALKSTSADDWHALGLWCRGQRGFRDKAAEAFDRALALDPNHAPTRLVLGHVRINDAWMTREQAIRLIAPDLEANAQARELELQKEIEEARTAAAEAEARNKALEAKLAELRRDIEDLRARLTLPPLPADYYRPRVLYRPLIIIPRLPHPHHPGPPPKKDPPKDLPKDASPKDPSPQDTSPKNASPKDASPNAPSPDGSPK
;
A
#
# COMPACT_ATOMS: atom_id res chain seq x y z
N MET A 1 -48.99 7.94 -29.80
CA MET A 1 -50.21 8.78 -29.76
C MET A 1 -50.33 9.54 -31.08
N ALA A 2 -51.50 10.10 -31.40
CA ALA A 2 -51.71 10.88 -32.64
C ALA A 2 -50.88 12.16 -32.70
N ASP A 3 -50.45 12.67 -31.54
CA ASP A 3 -49.52 13.80 -31.35
C ASP A 3 -48.03 13.41 -31.40
N GLY A 4 -47.71 12.14 -31.71
CA GLY A 4 -46.34 11.63 -31.74
C GLY A 4 -45.74 11.25 -30.39
N THR A 5 -46.45 11.44 -29.27
CA THR A 5 -45.95 11.08 -27.93
C THR A 5 -46.20 9.61 -27.58
N THR A 6 -45.43 9.07 -26.63
CA THR A 6 -45.62 7.71 -26.08
C THR A 6 -45.99 7.82 -24.61
N ARG A 7 -47.04 7.11 -24.20
CA ARG A 7 -47.44 6.99 -22.79
C ARG A 7 -47.37 5.53 -22.37
N GLU A 8 -46.67 5.27 -21.28
CA GLU A 8 -46.51 3.93 -20.70
C GLU A 8 -47.26 3.87 -19.38
N GLY A 9 -48.02 2.80 -19.17
CA GLY A 9 -48.86 2.60 -17.99
C GLY A 9 -49.58 1.27 -18.02
N ARG A 10 -50.20 0.89 -16.91
CA ARG A 10 -51.07 -0.29 -16.84
C ARG A 10 -52.42 0.06 -17.44
N VAL A 11 -52.88 -0.71 -18.43
CA VAL A 11 -54.22 -0.53 -18.98
C VAL A 11 -55.25 -1.00 -17.96
N LEU A 12 -56.14 -0.10 -17.53
CA LEU A 12 -57.25 -0.41 -16.62
C LEU A 12 -58.52 -0.73 -17.41
N GLU A 13 -58.76 0.01 -18.50
CA GLU A 13 -59.91 -0.16 -19.37
C GLU A 13 -59.54 0.25 -20.79
N ALA A 14 -59.98 -0.51 -21.79
CA ALA A 14 -59.84 -0.14 -23.20
C ALA A 14 -61.14 -0.50 -23.93
N ASN A 15 -61.83 0.52 -24.42
CA ASN A 15 -63.08 0.38 -25.17
C ASN A 15 -63.01 1.23 -26.47
N ASP A 16 -64.07 1.18 -27.28
CA ASP A 16 -64.09 1.88 -28.58
C ASP A 16 -64.05 3.42 -28.45
N LYS A 17 -64.31 3.96 -27.25
CA LYS A 17 -64.40 5.41 -26.99
C LYS A 17 -63.15 5.95 -26.29
N GLU A 18 -62.58 5.21 -25.36
CA GLU A 18 -61.44 5.64 -24.55
C GLU A 18 -60.55 4.48 -24.08
N VAL A 19 -59.30 4.83 -23.77
CA VAL A 19 -58.31 3.97 -23.14
C VAL A 19 -57.88 4.63 -21.83
N VAL A 20 -58.08 3.93 -20.71
CA VAL A 20 -57.71 4.38 -19.37
C VAL A 20 -56.41 3.71 -18.95
N LEU A 21 -55.37 4.51 -18.75
CA LEU A 21 -54.04 4.09 -18.34
C LEU A 21 -53.76 4.53 -16.91
N GLU A 22 -53.30 3.62 -16.06
CA GLU A 22 -52.69 3.96 -14.79
C GLU A 22 -51.19 4.21 -14.99
N VAL A 23 -50.77 5.46 -14.79
CA VAL A 23 -49.38 5.90 -14.95
C VAL A 23 -48.80 6.17 -13.56
N GLY A 24 -47.69 5.52 -13.23
CA GLY A 24 -46.98 5.69 -11.97
C GLY A 24 -45.70 6.49 -12.15
N GLN A 25 -45.56 7.61 -11.45
CA GLN A 25 -44.30 8.36 -11.36
C GLN A 25 -44.01 8.71 -9.89
N GLY A 26 -42.84 8.28 -9.38
CA GLY A 26 -42.40 8.68 -8.03
C GLY A 26 -43.24 8.18 -6.86
N GLY A 27 -44.02 7.09 -7.03
CA GLY A 27 -44.86 6.52 -5.97
C GLY A 27 -46.31 7.02 -5.95
N VAL A 28 -46.68 7.93 -6.86
CA VAL A 28 -48.07 8.34 -7.09
C VAL A 28 -48.56 7.68 -8.37
N THR A 29 -49.72 7.02 -8.32
CA THR A 29 -50.41 6.50 -9.49
C THR A 29 -51.55 7.43 -9.89
N VAL A 30 -51.63 7.76 -11.17
CA VAL A 30 -52.69 8.61 -11.74
C VAL A 30 -53.35 7.88 -12.89
N ALA A 31 -54.68 7.86 -12.90
CA ALA A 31 -55.46 7.36 -14.03
C ALA A 31 -55.57 8.45 -15.11
N VAL A 32 -55.00 8.18 -16.27
CA VAL A 32 -55.05 9.01 -17.47
C VAL A 32 -56.07 8.43 -18.43
N ARG A 33 -57.10 9.20 -18.78
CA ARG A 33 -58.09 8.83 -19.80
C ARG A 33 -57.67 9.42 -21.15
N LEU A 34 -57.56 8.56 -22.16
CA LEU A 34 -57.18 8.93 -23.52
C LEU A 34 -58.33 8.57 -24.48
N PRO A 35 -58.90 9.54 -25.21
CA PRO A 35 -59.87 9.25 -26.26
C PRO A 35 -59.28 8.28 -27.31
N ARG A 36 -60.09 7.32 -27.78
CA ARG A 36 -59.62 6.28 -28.72
C ARG A 36 -59.08 6.87 -30.03
N SER A 37 -59.59 8.04 -30.45
CA SER A 37 -59.13 8.82 -31.60
C SER A 37 -57.69 9.33 -31.46
N GLN A 38 -57.17 9.45 -30.24
CA GLN A 38 -55.78 9.90 -29.97
C GLN A 38 -54.79 8.72 -29.88
N VAL A 39 -55.30 7.48 -29.86
CA VAL A 39 -54.50 6.26 -29.70
C VAL A 39 -54.30 5.58 -31.05
N VAL A 40 -53.14 5.84 -31.67
CA VAL A 40 -52.77 5.27 -32.99
C VAL A 40 -52.54 3.75 -32.89
N LYS A 41 -51.88 3.30 -31.84
CA LYS A 41 -51.52 1.89 -31.62
C LYS A 41 -51.41 1.64 -30.12
N VAL A 42 -51.90 0.49 -29.66
CA VAL A 42 -51.67 -0.02 -28.31
C VAL A 42 -50.70 -1.19 -28.44
N GLU A 43 -49.54 -1.08 -27.79
CA GLU A 43 -48.60 -2.19 -27.66
C GLU A 43 -48.63 -2.67 -26.21
N GLU A 44 -49.13 -3.88 -25.99
CA GLU A 44 -49.06 -4.53 -24.69
C GLU A 44 -47.65 -5.08 -24.48
N LYS A 45 -46.79 -4.27 -23.85
CA LYS A 45 -45.51 -4.74 -23.35
C LYS A 45 -45.69 -5.23 -21.92
N ALA A 46 -45.17 -6.43 -21.62
CA ALA A 46 -45.09 -6.91 -20.25
C ALA A 46 -44.41 -5.82 -19.40
N SER A 47 -45.08 -5.39 -18.33
CA SER A 47 -44.46 -4.45 -17.42
C SER A 47 -43.17 -5.06 -16.88
N THR A 48 -42.16 -4.24 -16.60
CA THR A 48 -40.87 -4.71 -16.09
C THR A 48 -41.04 -5.61 -14.85
N GLY A 49 -42.08 -5.35 -14.04
CA GLY A 49 -42.45 -6.16 -12.88
C GLY A 49 -43.05 -7.54 -13.24
N THR A 50 -43.90 -7.65 -14.26
CA THR A 50 -44.46 -8.94 -14.68
C THR A 50 -43.41 -9.81 -15.38
N ALA A 51 -42.51 -9.20 -16.16
CA ALA A 51 -41.37 -9.91 -16.75
C ALA A 51 -40.41 -10.45 -15.68
N ALA A 52 -40.06 -9.63 -14.68
CA ALA A 52 -39.21 -10.06 -13.57
C ALA A 52 -39.87 -11.19 -12.75
N MET A 53 -41.17 -11.08 -12.47
CA MET A 53 -41.86 -12.15 -11.74
C MET A 53 -41.95 -13.46 -12.56
N GLY A 54 -42.14 -13.37 -13.88
CA GLY A 54 -42.09 -14.53 -14.77
C GLY A 54 -40.73 -15.24 -14.75
N GLU A 55 -39.64 -14.47 -14.84
CA GLU A 55 -38.28 -14.98 -14.74
C GLU A 55 -38.01 -15.60 -13.35
N TYR A 56 -38.50 -14.98 -12.27
CA TYR A 56 -38.42 -15.53 -10.92
C TYR A 56 -39.08 -16.90 -10.83
N VAL A 57 -40.30 -17.06 -11.34
CA VAL A 57 -41.02 -18.34 -11.30
C VAL A 57 -40.27 -19.41 -12.10
N SER A 58 -39.72 -19.05 -13.27
CA SER A 58 -38.90 -19.97 -14.07
C SER A 58 -37.68 -20.47 -13.29
N ARG A 59 -36.90 -19.55 -12.69
CA ARG A 59 -35.72 -19.90 -11.88
C ARG A 59 -36.07 -20.65 -10.60
N LEU A 60 -37.15 -20.27 -9.92
CA LEU A 60 -37.66 -20.96 -8.75
C LEU A 60 -38.04 -22.40 -9.10
N SER A 61 -38.70 -22.62 -10.25
CA SER A 61 -39.04 -23.97 -10.71
C SER A 61 -37.81 -24.83 -10.96
N LYS A 62 -36.71 -24.23 -11.47
CA LYS A 62 -35.42 -24.90 -11.65
C LYS A 62 -34.79 -25.25 -10.29
N ALA A 63 -34.73 -24.29 -9.38
CA ALA A 63 -34.17 -24.48 -8.04
C ALA A 63 -34.95 -25.52 -7.22
N LEU A 64 -36.28 -25.55 -7.31
CA LEU A 64 -37.13 -26.54 -6.64
C LEU A 64 -36.93 -27.97 -7.16
N LYS A 65 -36.61 -28.12 -8.45
CA LYS A 65 -36.27 -29.43 -9.04
C LYS A 65 -34.86 -29.88 -8.70
N SER A 66 -34.01 -28.95 -8.28
CA SER A 66 -32.62 -29.21 -7.92
C SER A 66 -32.46 -29.43 -6.42
N THR A 67 -31.62 -30.38 -6.06
CA THR A 67 -31.15 -30.56 -4.68
C THR A 67 -29.80 -29.87 -4.43
N SER A 68 -29.32 -29.06 -5.39
CA SER A 68 -28.05 -28.34 -5.29
C SER A 68 -28.22 -26.98 -4.63
N ALA A 69 -27.37 -26.70 -3.64
CA ALA A 69 -27.25 -25.38 -3.03
C ALA A 69 -26.86 -24.29 -4.05
N ASP A 70 -26.12 -24.65 -5.12
CA ASP A 70 -25.69 -23.72 -6.17
C ASP A 70 -26.87 -23.12 -6.94
N ASP A 71 -27.91 -23.90 -7.23
CA ASP A 71 -29.08 -23.42 -7.96
C ASP A 71 -29.90 -22.42 -7.12
N TRP A 72 -30.00 -22.68 -5.81
CA TRP A 72 -30.62 -21.76 -4.86
C TRP A 72 -29.78 -20.48 -4.66
N HIS A 73 -28.46 -20.61 -4.59
CA HIS A 73 -27.53 -19.48 -4.55
C HIS A 73 -27.67 -18.61 -5.82
N ALA A 74 -27.72 -19.22 -7.00
CA ALA A 74 -27.89 -18.52 -8.27
C ALA A 74 -29.24 -17.77 -8.35
N LEU A 75 -30.32 -18.37 -7.83
CA LEU A 75 -31.61 -17.69 -7.70
C LEU A 75 -31.51 -16.48 -6.76
N GLY A 76 -30.88 -16.65 -5.58
CA GLY A 76 -30.69 -15.57 -4.61
C GLY A 76 -29.89 -14.40 -5.16
N LEU A 77 -28.80 -14.68 -5.88
CA LEU A 77 -27.99 -13.65 -6.55
C LEU A 77 -28.79 -12.86 -7.57
N TRP A 78 -29.59 -13.55 -8.40
CA TRP A 78 -30.44 -12.88 -9.37
C TRP A 78 -31.51 -12.01 -8.69
N CYS A 79 -32.20 -12.54 -7.66
CA CYS A 79 -33.20 -11.79 -6.89
C CYS A 79 -32.60 -10.54 -6.22
N ARG A 80 -31.37 -10.62 -5.70
CA ARG A 80 -30.67 -9.48 -5.08
C ARG A 80 -30.44 -8.32 -6.05
N GLY A 81 -30.27 -8.62 -7.34
CA GLY A 81 -30.15 -7.61 -8.40
C GLY A 81 -31.48 -7.00 -8.84
N GLN A 82 -32.62 -7.57 -8.46
CA GLN A 82 -33.94 -7.08 -8.85
C GLN A 82 -34.53 -6.15 -7.78
N ARG A 83 -35.15 -5.06 -8.24
CA ARG A 83 -35.85 -4.11 -7.35
C ARG A 83 -37.08 -4.77 -6.75
N GLY A 84 -37.19 -4.76 -5.42
CA GLY A 84 -38.33 -5.31 -4.67
C GLY A 84 -38.25 -6.80 -4.38
N PHE A 85 -37.16 -7.49 -4.74
CA PHE A 85 -37.01 -8.94 -4.55
C PHE A 85 -36.03 -9.29 -3.42
N ARG A 86 -35.80 -8.35 -2.49
CA ARG A 86 -34.88 -8.55 -1.35
C ARG A 86 -35.29 -9.73 -0.48
N ASP A 87 -36.58 -9.84 -0.17
CA ASP A 87 -37.09 -10.93 0.68
C ASP A 87 -36.94 -12.28 -0.02
N LYS A 88 -37.25 -12.34 -1.33
CA LYS A 88 -37.03 -13.52 -2.17
C LYS A 88 -35.56 -13.92 -2.28
N ALA A 89 -34.65 -12.95 -2.26
CA ALA A 89 -33.22 -13.22 -2.26
C ALA A 89 -32.79 -13.87 -0.93
N ALA A 90 -33.27 -13.34 0.20
CA ALA A 90 -33.00 -13.89 1.52
C ALA A 90 -33.51 -15.34 1.63
N GLU A 91 -34.76 -15.60 1.26
CA GLU A 91 -35.34 -16.96 1.25
C GLU A 91 -34.52 -17.94 0.40
N ALA A 92 -34.06 -17.51 -0.78
CA ALA A 92 -33.25 -18.36 -1.65
C ALA A 92 -31.87 -18.68 -1.05
N PHE A 93 -31.23 -17.71 -0.38
CA PHE A 93 -29.98 -17.95 0.33
C PHE A 93 -30.17 -18.86 1.55
N ASP A 94 -31.25 -18.68 2.31
CA ASP A 94 -31.59 -19.55 3.44
C ASP A 94 -31.80 -21.00 2.99
N ARG A 95 -32.49 -21.19 1.86
CA ARG A 95 -32.64 -22.51 1.23
C ARG A 95 -31.31 -23.11 0.79
N ALA A 96 -30.40 -22.32 0.22
CA ALA A 96 -29.07 -22.79 -0.14
C ALA A 96 -28.29 -23.29 1.08
N LEU A 97 -28.33 -22.54 2.20
CA LEU A 97 -27.69 -22.93 3.45
C LEU A 97 -28.36 -24.11 4.15
N ALA A 98 -29.66 -24.30 3.96
CA ALA A 98 -30.37 -25.48 4.47
C ALA A 98 -29.95 -26.77 3.74
N LEU A 99 -29.59 -26.68 2.45
CA LEU A 99 -29.10 -27.81 1.65
C LEU A 99 -27.62 -28.10 1.92
N ASP A 100 -26.79 -27.05 1.95
CA ASP A 100 -25.37 -27.15 2.30
C ASP A 100 -25.03 -26.07 3.35
N PRO A 101 -24.94 -26.46 4.63
CA PRO A 101 -24.58 -25.54 5.70
C PRO A 101 -23.19 -24.93 5.54
N ASN A 102 -22.29 -25.53 4.76
CA ASN A 102 -20.94 -25.03 4.53
C ASN A 102 -20.76 -24.38 3.16
N HIS A 103 -21.87 -24.06 2.48
CA HIS A 103 -21.84 -23.50 1.14
C HIS A 103 -21.16 -22.13 1.11
N ALA A 104 -19.87 -22.14 0.77
CA ALA A 104 -18.99 -20.97 0.83
C ALA A 104 -19.51 -19.79 -0.01
N PRO A 105 -19.99 -19.97 -1.25
CA PRO A 105 -20.50 -18.86 -2.06
C PRO A 105 -21.64 -18.10 -1.38
N THR A 106 -22.69 -18.79 -0.91
CA THR A 106 -23.81 -18.13 -0.22
C THR A 106 -23.37 -17.43 1.06
N ARG A 107 -22.51 -18.06 1.87
CA ARG A 107 -22.03 -17.46 3.12
C ARG A 107 -21.24 -16.18 2.88
N LEU A 108 -20.38 -16.15 1.87
CA LEU A 108 -19.67 -14.94 1.47
C LEU A 108 -20.62 -13.83 1.00
N VAL A 109 -21.65 -14.17 0.22
CA VAL A 109 -22.65 -13.22 -0.26
C VAL A 109 -23.47 -12.60 0.87
N LEU A 110 -23.73 -13.37 1.93
CA LEU A 110 -24.35 -12.92 3.19
C LEU A 110 -23.39 -12.15 4.11
N GLY A 111 -22.10 -12.06 3.77
CA GLY A 111 -21.09 -11.34 4.56
C GLY A 111 -20.54 -12.14 5.75
N HIS A 112 -20.72 -13.46 5.75
CA HIS A 112 -20.08 -14.33 6.72
C HIS A 112 -18.60 -14.52 6.37
N VAL A 113 -17.79 -14.77 7.40
CA VAL A 113 -16.35 -14.99 7.30
C VAL A 113 -16.04 -16.35 7.91
N ARG A 114 -15.02 -17.03 7.39
CA ARG A 114 -14.53 -18.30 7.93
C ARG A 114 -13.29 -18.04 8.79
N ILE A 115 -13.37 -18.34 10.08
CA ILE A 115 -12.27 -18.23 11.05
C ILE A 115 -12.21 -19.54 11.83
N ASN A 116 -11.01 -20.10 11.98
CA ASN A 116 -10.78 -21.37 12.68
C ASN A 116 -11.73 -22.49 12.21
N ASP A 117 -11.86 -22.64 10.89
CA ASP A 117 -12.75 -23.60 10.23
C ASP A 117 -14.26 -23.45 10.49
N ALA A 118 -14.68 -22.44 11.25
CA ALA A 118 -16.07 -22.13 11.50
C ALA A 118 -16.54 -20.91 10.68
N TRP A 119 -17.72 -21.03 10.09
CA TRP A 119 -18.41 -19.89 9.49
C TRP A 119 -19.11 -19.07 10.56
N MET A 120 -18.87 -17.76 10.55
CA MET A 120 -19.43 -16.84 11.52
C MET A 120 -19.81 -15.51 10.86
N THR A 121 -20.71 -14.77 11.50
CA THR A 121 -21.01 -13.41 11.04
C THR A 121 -19.81 -12.50 11.25
N ARG A 122 -19.73 -11.39 10.51
CA ARG A 122 -18.65 -10.41 10.70
C ARG A 122 -18.57 -9.89 12.15
N GLU A 123 -19.72 -9.73 12.81
CA GLU A 123 -19.76 -9.29 14.21
C GLU A 123 -19.18 -10.36 15.16
N GLN A 124 -19.52 -11.63 14.95
CA GLN A 124 -18.96 -12.74 15.73
C GLN A 124 -17.45 -12.87 15.50
N ALA A 125 -17.00 -12.73 14.25
CA ALA A 125 -15.60 -12.70 13.87
C ALA A 125 -14.81 -11.61 14.62
N ILE A 126 -15.36 -10.38 14.64
CA ILE A 126 -14.74 -9.26 15.34
C ILE A 126 -14.67 -9.54 16.85
N ARG A 127 -15.75 -10.03 17.46
CA ARG A 127 -15.76 -10.35 18.90
C ARG A 127 -14.73 -11.43 19.26
N LEU A 128 -14.47 -12.37 18.37
CA LEU A 128 -13.49 -13.43 18.59
C LEU A 128 -12.05 -12.90 18.51
N ILE A 129 -11.75 -12.01 17.55
CA ILE A 129 -10.38 -11.54 17.26
C ILE A 129 -9.99 -10.30 18.06
N ALA A 130 -10.93 -9.42 18.39
CA ALA A 130 -10.65 -8.12 19.00
C ALA A 130 -9.81 -8.20 20.29
N PRO A 131 -10.07 -9.10 21.25
CA PRO A 131 -9.29 -9.18 22.48
C PRO A 131 -7.81 -9.48 22.22
N ASP A 132 -7.50 -10.41 21.32
CA ASP A 132 -6.13 -10.79 20.99
C ASP A 132 -5.41 -9.65 20.27
N LEU A 133 -6.11 -8.95 19.37
CA LEU A 133 -5.56 -7.79 18.68
C LEU A 133 -5.22 -6.65 19.67
N GLU A 134 -6.12 -6.38 20.62
CA GLU A 134 -5.92 -5.38 21.67
C GLU A 134 -4.77 -5.75 22.60
N ALA A 135 -4.70 -7.01 23.05
CA ALA A 135 -3.61 -7.51 23.87
C ALA A 135 -2.25 -7.39 23.17
N ASN A 136 -2.19 -7.74 21.88
CA ASN A 136 -0.97 -7.61 21.08
C ASN A 136 -0.56 -6.13 20.88
N ALA A 137 -1.53 -5.24 20.67
CA ALA A 137 -1.27 -3.81 20.55
C ALA A 137 -0.70 -3.22 21.86
N GLN A 138 -1.29 -3.58 22.99
CA GLN A 138 -0.82 -3.16 24.32
C GLN A 138 0.58 -3.71 24.63
N ALA A 139 0.85 -4.98 24.31
CA ALA A 139 2.17 -5.57 24.47
C ALA A 139 3.23 -4.81 23.66
N ARG A 140 2.92 -4.49 22.40
CA ARG A 140 3.82 -3.75 21.52
C ARG A 140 4.06 -2.31 22.01
N GLU A 141 3.03 -1.66 22.52
CA GLU A 141 3.16 -0.32 23.10
C GLU A 141 4.06 -0.33 24.34
N LEU A 142 3.90 -1.33 25.21
CA LEU A 142 4.73 -1.47 26.41
C LEU A 142 6.19 -1.79 26.07
N GLU A 143 6.45 -2.60 25.05
CA GLU A 143 7.80 -2.82 24.51
C GLU A 143 8.40 -1.51 24.00
N LEU A 144 7.66 -0.75 23.19
CA LEU A 144 8.14 0.51 22.64
C LEU A 144 8.42 1.53 23.75
N GLN A 145 7.59 1.58 24.79
CA GLN A 145 7.83 2.44 25.95
C GLN A 145 9.16 2.07 26.66
N LYS A 146 9.45 0.78 26.82
CA LYS A 146 10.72 0.33 27.39
C LYS A 146 11.90 0.72 26.50
N GLU A 147 11.81 0.49 25.19
CA GLU A 147 12.85 0.88 24.23
C GLU A 147 13.10 2.41 24.25
N ILE A 148 12.04 3.22 24.36
CA ILE A 148 12.15 4.67 24.48
C ILE A 148 12.85 5.07 25.79
N GLU A 149 12.49 4.46 26.91
CA GLU A 149 13.12 4.74 28.21
C GLU A 149 14.60 4.31 28.23
N GLU A 150 14.92 3.14 27.66
CA GLU A 150 16.30 2.69 27.48
C GLU A 150 17.09 3.63 26.56
N ALA A 151 16.50 4.07 25.45
CA ALA A 151 17.13 5.06 24.57
C ALA A 151 17.34 6.41 25.27
N ARG A 152 16.39 6.86 26.11
CA ARG A 152 16.50 8.09 26.90
C ARG A 152 17.64 8.02 27.91
N THR A 153 17.72 6.91 28.64
CA THR A 153 18.80 6.68 29.62
C THR A 153 20.16 6.61 28.94
N ALA A 154 20.27 5.87 27.83
CA ALA A 154 21.49 5.81 27.02
C ALA A 154 21.91 7.18 26.46
N ALA A 155 20.94 7.99 25.99
CA ALA A 155 21.20 9.33 25.50
C ALA A 155 21.70 10.27 26.62
N ALA A 156 21.09 10.21 27.81
CA ALA A 156 21.52 10.98 28.97
C ALA A 156 22.94 10.60 29.42
N GLU A 157 23.28 9.30 29.42
CA GLU A 157 24.63 8.85 29.71
C GLU A 157 25.64 9.32 28.65
N ALA A 158 25.28 9.26 27.37
CA ALA A 158 26.11 9.74 26.28
C ALA A 158 26.38 11.26 26.40
N GLU A 159 25.35 12.04 26.73
CA GLU A 159 25.49 13.47 26.98
C GLU A 159 26.43 13.76 28.15
N ALA A 160 26.28 13.04 29.27
CA ALA A 160 27.16 13.17 30.43
C ALA A 160 28.62 12.82 30.09
N ARG A 161 28.85 11.76 29.31
CA ARG A 161 30.19 11.38 28.82
C ARG A 161 30.78 12.45 27.91
N ASN A 162 30.00 13.00 26.99
CA ASN A 162 30.44 14.07 26.10
C ASN A 162 30.84 15.32 26.89
N LYS A 163 30.01 15.74 27.84
CA LYS A 163 30.31 16.87 28.72
C LYS A 163 31.59 16.66 29.54
N ALA A 164 31.83 15.44 30.02
CA ALA A 164 33.06 15.10 30.73
C ALA A 164 34.30 15.14 29.83
N LEU A 165 34.17 14.71 28.57
CA LEU A 165 35.25 14.81 27.58
C LEU A 165 35.53 16.26 27.20
N GLU A 166 34.50 17.09 27.02
CA GLU A 166 34.64 18.52 26.76
C GLU A 166 35.36 19.24 27.92
N ALA A 167 35.02 18.90 29.17
CA ALA A 167 35.71 19.45 30.33
C ALA A 167 37.21 19.09 30.34
N LYS A 168 37.55 17.83 30.04
CA LYS A 168 38.95 17.38 29.92
C LYS A 168 39.68 18.08 28.77
N LEU A 169 39.01 18.27 27.63
CA LEU A 169 39.58 19.02 26.50
C LEU A 169 39.83 20.48 26.86
N ALA A 170 38.93 21.10 27.63
CA ALA A 170 39.12 22.48 28.11
C ALA A 170 40.29 22.59 29.10
N GLU A 171 40.47 21.62 29.98
CA GLU A 171 41.62 21.53 30.89
C GLU A 171 42.93 21.39 30.13
N LEU A 172 43.04 20.42 29.21
CA LEU A 172 44.24 20.23 28.39
C LEU A 172 44.58 21.46 27.54
N ARG A 173 43.57 22.18 27.04
CA ARG A 173 43.79 23.44 26.32
C ARG A 173 44.45 24.51 27.20
N ARG A 174 43.99 24.66 28.46
CA ARG A 174 44.62 25.57 29.42
C ARG A 174 46.06 25.16 29.71
N ASP A 175 46.31 23.88 29.94
CA ASP A 175 47.66 23.38 30.20
C ASP A 175 48.62 23.65 29.02
N ILE A 176 48.14 23.46 27.79
CA ILE A 176 48.92 23.77 26.58
C ILE A 176 49.22 25.27 26.49
N GLU A 177 48.25 26.13 26.79
CA GLU A 177 48.44 27.59 26.81
C GLU A 177 49.43 28.02 27.89
N ASP A 178 49.33 27.46 29.10
CA ASP A 178 50.27 27.72 30.19
C ASP A 178 51.69 27.26 29.85
N LEU A 179 51.83 26.07 29.24
CA LEU A 179 53.12 25.57 28.77
C LEU A 179 53.70 26.48 27.68
N ARG A 180 52.87 26.94 26.73
CA ARG A 180 53.29 27.90 25.71
C ARG A 180 53.75 29.21 26.35
N ALA A 181 53.01 29.74 27.32
CA ALA A 181 53.35 30.97 28.04
C ALA A 181 54.69 30.85 28.79
N ARG A 182 54.96 29.69 29.42
CA ARG A 182 56.25 29.42 30.08
C ARG A 182 57.41 29.27 29.11
N LEU A 183 57.17 28.71 27.93
CA LEU A 183 58.17 28.49 26.89
C LEU A 183 58.39 29.72 25.99
N THR A 184 57.55 30.76 26.10
CA THR A 184 57.78 32.04 25.41
C THR A 184 59.05 32.69 25.94
N LEU A 185 60.13 32.54 25.19
CA LEU A 185 61.36 33.29 25.42
C LEU A 185 61.09 34.79 25.17
N PRO A 186 61.60 35.70 26.02
CA PRO A 186 61.55 37.13 25.71
C PRO A 186 62.25 37.38 24.37
N PRO A 187 61.83 38.41 23.61
CA PRO A 187 62.56 38.77 22.40
C PRO A 187 64.03 38.98 22.75
N LEU A 188 64.92 38.30 22.04
CA LEU A 188 66.36 38.50 22.21
C LEU A 188 66.65 40.00 22.08
N PRO A 189 67.46 40.59 22.97
CA PRO A 189 67.88 41.99 22.84
C PRO A 189 68.42 42.24 21.43
N ALA A 190 68.16 43.42 20.86
CA ALA A 190 68.59 43.76 19.49
C ALA A 190 70.09 43.52 19.25
N ASP A 191 70.90 43.60 20.31
CA ASP A 191 72.35 43.39 20.28
C ASP A 191 72.78 41.92 20.07
N TYR A 192 71.88 40.95 20.24
CA TYR A 192 72.14 39.53 19.97
C TYR A 192 72.08 39.18 18.47
N TYR A 193 71.51 40.04 17.64
CA TYR A 193 71.56 39.94 16.18
C TYR A 193 72.78 40.66 15.60
N ARG A 194 73.98 40.43 16.15
CA ARG A 194 75.20 40.68 15.35
C ARG A 194 75.36 39.51 14.39
N PRO A 195 75.31 39.72 13.06
CA PRO A 195 75.64 38.66 12.12
C PRO A 195 77.07 38.21 12.42
N ARG A 196 77.19 37.01 13.01
CA ARG A 196 78.48 36.31 13.06
C ARG A 196 78.85 36.12 11.59
N VAL A 197 79.88 36.85 11.15
CA VAL A 197 80.48 36.69 9.83
C VAL A 197 80.93 35.24 9.75
N LEU A 198 80.10 34.38 9.15
CA LEU A 198 80.45 33.00 8.87
C LEU A 198 81.56 33.07 7.83
N TYR A 199 82.80 32.84 8.28
CA TYR A 199 83.89 32.50 7.39
C TYR A 199 83.44 31.27 6.59
N ARG A 200 83.10 31.47 5.32
CA ARG A 200 82.78 30.39 4.39
C ARG A 200 84.10 29.97 3.76
N PRO A 201 84.75 28.87 4.19
CA PRO A 201 85.93 28.39 3.48
C PRO A 201 85.50 28.02 2.05
N LEU A 202 86.17 28.61 1.07
CA LEU A 202 85.97 28.35 -0.35
C LEU A 202 86.53 26.94 -0.64
N ILE A 203 85.70 25.91 -0.56
CA ILE A 203 86.09 24.57 -1.00
C ILE A 203 86.00 24.53 -2.53
N ILE A 204 87.16 24.58 -3.20
CA ILE A 204 87.26 24.35 -4.64
C ILE A 204 87.14 22.85 -4.87
N ILE A 205 85.96 22.40 -5.31
CA ILE A 205 85.75 21.01 -5.73
C ILE A 205 86.22 20.88 -7.20
N PRO A 206 87.22 20.04 -7.53
CA PRO A 206 87.60 19.82 -8.92
C PRO A 206 86.45 19.16 -9.70
N ARG A 207 86.17 19.67 -10.90
CA ARG A 207 85.11 19.17 -11.80
C ARG A 207 85.33 17.68 -12.09
N LEU A 208 84.40 16.83 -11.65
CA LEU A 208 84.31 15.45 -12.13
C LEU A 208 83.96 15.43 -13.63
N PRO A 209 84.54 14.51 -14.42
CA PRO A 209 84.18 14.32 -15.82
C PRO A 209 82.73 13.87 -15.96
N HIS A 210 81.99 14.50 -16.88
CA HIS A 210 80.59 14.19 -17.16
C HIS A 210 80.44 12.74 -17.68
N PRO A 211 79.60 11.90 -17.06
CA PRO A 211 79.18 10.65 -17.69
C PRO A 211 78.20 10.96 -18.83
N HIS A 212 78.39 10.29 -19.96
CA HIS A 212 77.47 10.29 -21.09
C HIS A 212 76.03 9.98 -20.65
N HIS A 213 75.08 10.82 -21.04
CA HIS A 213 73.64 10.56 -20.89
C HIS A 213 73.25 9.26 -21.62
N PRO A 214 72.66 8.27 -20.95
CA PRO A 214 71.84 7.27 -21.63
C PRO A 214 70.50 7.91 -22.02
N GLY A 215 70.08 7.71 -23.27
CA GLY A 215 68.84 8.24 -23.83
C GLY A 215 67.57 7.79 -23.09
N PRO A 216 66.41 8.40 -23.42
CA PRO A 216 65.17 8.16 -22.70
C PRO A 216 64.73 6.68 -22.78
N PRO A 217 64.20 6.11 -21.69
CA PRO A 217 63.75 4.72 -21.68
C PRO A 217 62.49 4.54 -22.55
N PRO A 218 62.30 3.37 -23.19
CA PRO A 218 61.14 3.09 -24.01
C PRO A 218 59.86 3.01 -23.15
N LYS A 219 58.76 3.52 -23.72
CA LYS A 219 57.41 3.46 -23.12
C LYS A 219 57.01 1.99 -22.89
N LYS A 220 56.77 1.63 -21.64
CA LYS A 220 56.11 0.36 -21.28
C LYS A 220 54.60 0.57 -21.35
N ASP A 221 53.93 -0.24 -22.16
CA ASP A 221 52.47 -0.35 -22.16
C ASP A 221 51.97 -0.85 -20.80
N PRO A 222 50.80 -0.38 -20.33
CA PRO A 222 50.26 -0.76 -19.04
C PRO A 222 49.78 -2.22 -19.05
N PRO A 223 50.02 -3.00 -17.99
CA PRO A 223 49.44 -4.33 -17.85
C PRO A 223 47.93 -4.21 -17.64
N LYS A 224 47.19 -4.92 -18.50
CA LYS A 224 45.79 -5.30 -18.28
C LYS A 224 45.73 -6.29 -17.10
N ASP A 225 44.61 -6.21 -16.40
CA ASP A 225 44.10 -7.18 -15.42
C ASP A 225 44.66 -7.06 -14.00
N LEU A 226 43.84 -6.46 -13.12
CA LEU A 226 43.44 -6.94 -11.78
C LEU A 226 42.43 -5.94 -11.15
N PRO A 227 41.55 -6.39 -10.22
CA PRO A 227 40.18 -5.91 -10.08
C PRO A 227 40.03 -4.74 -9.10
N LYS A 228 39.05 -3.87 -9.37
CA LYS A 228 38.62 -2.77 -8.50
C LYS A 228 37.32 -3.17 -7.79
N ASP A 229 37.41 -3.46 -6.51
CA ASP A 229 36.28 -3.40 -5.57
C ASP A 229 36.72 -2.66 -4.30
N ALA A 230 35.78 -1.89 -3.73
CA ALA A 230 35.79 -1.17 -2.44
C ALA A 230 36.72 0.08 -2.35
N SER A 231 36.31 1.30 -2.01
CA SER A 231 35.07 1.93 -1.48
C SER A 231 35.19 3.48 -1.68
N PRO A 232 34.42 4.33 -0.98
CA PRO A 232 33.12 4.88 -1.34
C PRO A 232 33.19 6.37 -1.78
N LYS A 233 32.21 6.81 -2.58
CA LYS A 233 31.99 8.22 -2.96
C LYS A 233 30.86 8.80 -2.11
N ASP A 234 31.14 9.95 -1.49
CA ASP A 234 30.15 10.83 -0.87
C ASP A 234 29.05 11.24 -1.86
N PRO A 235 27.77 11.32 -1.45
CA PRO A 235 26.75 12.01 -2.22
C PRO A 235 26.49 13.42 -1.66
N SER A 236 26.50 14.40 -2.56
CA SER A 236 25.80 15.68 -2.38
C SER A 236 24.58 15.73 -3.31
N PRO A 237 23.55 16.53 -2.96
CA PRO A 237 22.15 16.20 -3.20
C PRO A 237 21.60 16.87 -4.46
N GLN A 238 20.76 16.18 -5.22
CA GLN A 238 19.78 16.83 -6.09
C GLN A 238 18.48 16.03 -6.19
N ASP A 239 17.40 16.77 -5.97
CA ASP A 239 16.07 16.69 -6.60
C ASP A 239 15.68 15.40 -7.30
N THR A 240 14.51 14.85 -6.91
CA THR A 240 13.38 14.68 -7.84
C THR A 240 12.12 14.21 -7.12
N SER A 241 11.03 14.91 -7.41
CA SER A 241 9.65 14.55 -7.11
C SER A 241 9.24 13.18 -7.68
N PRO A 242 8.29 12.45 -7.06
CA PRO A 242 7.90 11.12 -7.52
C PRO A 242 6.86 11.19 -8.65
N LYS A 243 7.14 10.48 -9.76
CA LYS A 243 6.17 10.11 -10.79
C LYS A 243 5.69 8.66 -10.56
N ASN A 244 4.37 8.53 -10.52
CA ASN A 244 3.58 7.30 -10.66
C ASN A 244 4.10 6.33 -11.74
N ALA A 245 4.08 5.03 -11.42
CA ALA A 245 3.65 3.97 -12.36
C ALA A 245 3.48 2.63 -11.61
N SER A 246 2.26 2.07 -11.63
CA SER A 246 2.05 0.61 -11.60
C SER A 246 2.61 -0.01 -12.91
N PRO A 247 2.93 -1.31 -12.93
CA PRO A 247 1.92 -2.25 -13.44
C PRO A 247 1.92 -3.66 -12.83
N LYS A 248 0.69 -4.19 -12.84
CA LYS A 248 0.18 -5.56 -13.01
C LYS A 248 1.09 -6.76 -13.34
N ASP A 249 0.58 -7.90 -12.83
CA ASP A 249 0.59 -9.28 -13.34
C ASP A 249 1.88 -10.13 -13.25
N ALA A 250 1.88 -11.10 -12.33
CA ALA A 250 2.26 -12.50 -12.59
C ALA A 250 2.03 -13.39 -11.34
N SER A 251 1.19 -14.41 -11.51
CA SER A 251 1.11 -15.65 -10.73
C SER A 251 1.19 -16.79 -11.79
N PRO A 252 1.45 -18.07 -11.48
CA PRO A 252 1.80 -18.73 -10.22
C PRO A 252 3.06 -19.62 -10.33
N ASN A 253 3.58 -20.16 -9.22
CA ASN A 253 4.25 -21.46 -9.28
C ASN A 253 4.14 -22.21 -7.95
N ALA A 254 3.64 -23.45 -8.03
CA ALA A 254 3.60 -24.45 -6.97
C ALA A 254 5.01 -24.97 -6.64
N PRO A 255 5.22 -25.68 -5.51
CA PRO A 255 5.14 -27.14 -5.60
C PRO A 255 4.64 -27.88 -4.34
N SER A 256 4.04 -29.05 -4.58
CA SER A 256 4.08 -30.27 -3.72
C SER A 256 4.61 -31.40 -4.63
N PRO A 257 4.93 -32.64 -4.18
CA PRO A 257 4.97 -33.22 -2.82
C PRO A 257 6.26 -34.04 -2.53
N ASP A 258 6.57 -34.32 -1.26
CA ASP A 258 7.29 -35.53 -0.76
C ASP A 258 7.58 -35.32 0.75
N GLY A 259 7.52 -36.27 1.67
CA GLY A 259 7.27 -37.69 1.58
C GLY A 259 7.12 -38.24 3.01
N SER A 260 6.27 -39.25 3.16
CA SER A 260 6.40 -40.27 4.23
C SER A 260 7.51 -41.24 3.80
N PRO A 261 8.27 -41.91 4.71
CA PRO A 261 7.69 -43.03 5.46
C PRO A 261 8.35 -43.38 6.82
N LYS A 262 7.53 -43.95 7.70
CA LYS A 262 7.73 -45.09 8.63
C LYS A 262 7.15 -44.82 10.02
#